data_AF-X1CQG1-F1
#
_entry.id   AF-X1CQG1-F1
#
_cell.length_a   1.000
_cell.length_b   1.000
_cell.length_c   1.000
_cell.angle_alpha   90.00
_cell.angle_beta   90.00
_cell.angle_gamma   90.00
#
_symmetry.space_group_name_H-M   'P 1'
#
loop_
_entity.id
_entity.type
_entity.pdbx_description
1 polymer ?
#
loop_
_entity_poly.entity_id
_entity_poly.type
_entity_poly.pdbx_seq_one_letter_code
_entity_poly.pdbx_strand_id
1 'polypeptide(L)'
;MRLKPDCIVCNLNIILRTLKVINKDENFLIENMKKAVEGISKVNSKIYPPELGGIVYKTVIESTKVKDPYMEIKRKTNNLMLNKYSDLRKTILNSKDPLFEAVKFAIIGNIIDFGINKVVDFEDDIKDSLKKGIAINDYNLLERDLKLSKR
;
A
#
# COMPACT_ATOMS: atom_id res chain seq x y z
N MET A 1 -14.21 -6.26 10.84
CA MET A 1 -14.48 -4.81 10.67
C MET A 1 -15.71 -4.64 9.79
N ARG A 2 -16.44 -3.52 9.81
CA ARG A 2 -17.55 -3.24 8.87
C ARG A 2 -17.31 -1.90 8.21
N LEU A 3 -17.94 -1.65 7.05
CA LEU A 3 -17.89 -0.35 6.40
C LEU A 3 -18.29 0.78 7.38
N LYS A 4 -17.53 1.87 7.35
CA LYS A 4 -17.80 3.10 8.10
C LYS A 4 -17.93 4.27 7.13
N PRO A 5 -18.61 5.37 7.50
CA PRO A 5 -18.70 6.57 6.66
C PRO A 5 -17.33 7.08 6.19
N ASP A 6 -16.32 7.04 7.07
CA ASP A 6 -14.95 7.46 6.74
C ASP A 6 -14.31 6.63 5.62
N CYS A 7 -14.74 5.37 5.46
CA CYS A 7 -14.26 4.53 4.36
C CYS A 7 -14.69 5.08 2.99
N ILE A 8 -15.86 5.71 2.89
CA ILE A 8 -16.34 6.33 1.64
C ILE A 8 -15.42 7.50 1.27
N VAL A 9 -15.17 8.39 2.23
CA VAL A 9 -14.29 9.56 2.03
C VAL A 9 -12.87 9.14 1.70
N CYS A 10 -12.33 8.15 2.43
CA CYS A 10 -11.01 7.58 2.18
C CYS A 10 -10.89 7.04 0.75
N ASN A 11 -11.89 6.29 0.29
CA ASN A 11 -11.88 5.72 -1.07
C ASN A 11 -12.01 6.78 -2.16
N LEU A 12 -12.82 7.82 -1.97
CA LEU A 12 -12.88 8.94 -2.91
C LEU A 12 -11.52 9.65 -3.06
N ASN A 13 -10.77 9.78 -1.96
CA ASN A 13 -9.40 10.31 -2.01
C ASN A 13 -8.45 9.38 -2.78
N ILE A 14 -8.56 8.06 -2.58
CA ILE A 14 -7.77 7.06 -3.34
C ILE A 14 -8.07 7.20 -4.84
N ILE A 15 -9.35 7.26 -5.22
CA ILE A 15 -9.76 7.42 -6.63
C ILE A 15 -9.13 8.68 -7.23
N LEU A 16 -9.27 9.83 -6.57
CA LEU A 16 -8.72 11.08 -7.10
C LEU A 16 -7.20 11.00 -7.28
N ARG A 17 -6.48 10.40 -6.32
CA ARG A 17 -5.03 10.19 -6.43
C ARG A 17 -4.70 9.27 -7.60
N THR A 18 -5.41 8.15 -7.75
CA THR A 18 -5.21 7.21 -8.85
C THR A 18 -5.49 7.86 -10.21
N LEU A 19 -6.57 8.61 -10.34
CA LEU A 19 -6.90 9.34 -11.56
C LEU A 19 -5.81 10.37 -11.92
N LYS A 20 -5.25 11.07 -10.94
CA LYS A 20 -4.13 12.01 -11.13
C LYS A 20 -2.82 11.34 -11.57
N VAL A 21 -2.65 10.06 -11.32
CA VAL A 21 -1.53 9.28 -11.88
C VAL A 21 -1.74 9.04 -13.38
N ILE A 22 -2.99 8.86 -13.81
CA ILE A 22 -3.35 8.61 -15.20
C ILE A 22 -3.30 9.91 -16.02
N ASN A 23 -3.99 10.96 -15.57
CA ASN A 23 -4.12 12.23 -16.28
C ASN A 23 -4.39 13.37 -15.29
N LYS A 24 -3.85 14.56 -15.57
CA LYS A 24 -3.97 15.76 -14.74
C LYS A 24 -4.99 16.79 -15.26
N ASP A 25 -5.60 16.55 -16.42
CA ASP A 25 -6.67 17.39 -16.98
C ASP A 25 -7.88 17.44 -16.05
N GLU A 26 -8.36 18.64 -15.73
CA GLU A 26 -9.44 18.82 -14.75
C GLU A 26 -10.77 18.24 -15.22
N ASN A 27 -11.10 18.35 -16.52
CA ASN A 27 -12.34 17.81 -17.06
C ASN A 27 -12.35 16.28 -16.98
N PHE A 28 -11.24 15.64 -17.33
CA PHE A 28 -11.03 14.21 -17.15
C PHE A 28 -11.22 13.79 -15.68
N LEU A 29 -10.61 14.53 -14.74
CA LEU A 29 -10.72 14.22 -13.31
C LEU A 29 -12.17 14.35 -12.81
N ILE A 30 -12.85 15.44 -13.16
CA ILE A 30 -14.24 15.67 -12.76
C ILE A 30 -15.17 14.59 -13.32
N GLU A 31 -15.03 14.26 -14.61
CA GLU A 31 -15.87 13.25 -15.26
C GLU A 31 -15.72 11.88 -14.59
N ASN A 32 -14.47 11.45 -14.34
CA ASN A 32 -14.21 10.15 -13.74
C ASN A 32 -14.57 10.11 -12.24
N MET A 33 -14.43 11.23 -11.52
CA MET A 33 -14.90 11.34 -10.13
C MET A 33 -16.42 11.25 -10.02
N LYS A 34 -17.19 11.81 -10.97
CA LYS A 34 -18.66 11.65 -11.01
C LYS A 34 -19.05 10.19 -11.16
N LYS A 35 -18.41 9.45 -12.09
CA LYS A 35 -18.63 8.01 -12.28
C LYS A 35 -18.29 7.20 -11.02
N ALA A 36 -17.21 7.56 -10.33
CA ALA A 36 -16.83 6.97 -9.06
C ALA A 36 -17.87 7.15 -7.94
N VAL A 37 -18.37 8.38 -7.76
CA VAL A 37 -19.42 8.67 -6.77
C VAL A 37 -20.69 7.88 -7.08
N GLU A 38 -21.07 7.77 -8.35
CA GLU A 38 -22.22 6.96 -8.78
C GLU A 38 -22.03 5.46 -8.51
N GLY A 39 -20.81 4.94 -8.69
CA GLY A 39 -20.48 3.55 -8.35
C GLY A 39 -20.60 3.30 -6.84
N ILE A 40 -20.03 4.20 -6.04
CA ILE A 40 -20.04 4.10 -4.57
C ILE A 40 -21.46 4.23 -4.01
N SER A 41 -22.31 5.09 -4.58
CA SER A 41 -23.69 5.28 -4.09
C SER A 41 -24.57 4.03 -4.21
N LYS A 42 -24.18 3.09 -5.09
CA LYS A 42 -24.88 1.81 -5.30
C LYS A 42 -24.40 0.69 -4.36
N VAL A 43 -23.40 0.96 -3.52
CA VAL A 43 -22.78 -0.07 -2.66
C VAL A 43 -23.64 -0.37 -1.43
N ASN A 44 -23.80 -1.65 -1.12
CA ASN A 44 -24.47 -2.11 0.09
C ASN A 44 -23.64 -1.78 1.34
N SER A 45 -24.25 -1.21 2.38
CA SER A 45 -23.56 -0.83 3.63
C SER A 45 -23.02 -2.01 4.44
N LYS A 46 -23.40 -3.26 4.12
CA LYS A 46 -22.96 -4.48 4.83
C LYS A 46 -21.60 -5.03 4.39
N ILE A 47 -20.97 -4.40 3.39
CA ILE A 47 -19.68 -4.84 2.86
C ILE A 47 -18.50 -4.54 3.82
N TYR A 48 -17.37 -5.13 3.51
CA TYR A 48 -16.10 -4.85 4.17
C TYR A 48 -15.33 -3.73 3.45
N PRO A 49 -14.53 -2.90 4.15
CA PRO A 49 -13.74 -1.84 3.50
C PRO A 49 -12.84 -2.30 2.35
N PRO A 50 -12.19 -3.48 2.38
CA PRO A 50 -11.45 -3.99 1.22
C PRO A 50 -12.32 -4.25 -0.01
N GLU A 51 -13.57 -4.68 0.19
CA GLU A 51 -14.52 -4.89 -0.91
C GLU A 51 -14.88 -3.56 -1.57
N LEU A 52 -15.03 -2.48 -0.78
CA LEU A 52 -15.22 -1.13 -1.32
C LEU A 52 -14.02 -0.70 -2.17
N GLY A 53 -12.80 -0.96 -1.70
CA GLY A 53 -11.57 -0.68 -2.45
C GLY A 53 -11.50 -1.43 -3.78
N GLY A 54 -11.96 -2.67 -3.83
CA GLY A 54 -12.06 -3.44 -5.08
C GLY A 54 -13.05 -2.83 -6.07
N ILE A 55 -14.23 -2.41 -5.59
CA ILE A 55 -15.24 -1.72 -6.42
C ILE A 55 -14.69 -0.41 -6.99
N VAL A 56 -14.04 0.37 -6.12
CA VAL A 56 -13.36 1.63 -6.45
C VAL A 56 -12.33 1.44 -7.56
N TYR A 57 -11.45 0.45 -7.42
CA TYR A 57 -10.42 0.17 -8.42
C TYR A 57 -11.03 -0.28 -9.76
N LYS A 58 -12.08 -1.11 -9.71
CA LYS A 58 -12.82 -1.53 -10.90
C LYS A 58 -13.43 -0.34 -11.63
N THR A 59 -14.05 0.61 -10.92
CA THR A 59 -14.62 1.82 -11.54
C THR A 59 -13.57 2.63 -12.28
N VAL A 60 -12.37 2.81 -11.71
CA VAL A 60 -11.26 3.50 -12.38
C VAL A 60 -10.85 2.78 -13.66
N ILE A 61 -10.68 1.45 -13.64
CA ILE A 61 -10.32 0.68 -14.83
C ILE A 61 -11.41 0.82 -15.92
N GLU A 62 -12.68 0.68 -15.54
CA GLU A 62 -13.79 0.71 -16.49
C GLU A 62 -13.97 2.08 -17.14
N SER A 63 -13.78 3.16 -16.37
CA SER A 63 -13.98 4.53 -16.83
C SER A 63 -12.81 5.09 -17.64
N THR A 64 -11.58 4.68 -17.32
CA THR A 64 -10.35 5.19 -17.95
C THR A 64 -9.75 4.26 -19.00
N LYS A 65 -10.15 2.98 -19.00
CA LYS A 65 -9.54 1.88 -19.77
C LYS A 65 -8.06 1.63 -19.45
N VAL A 66 -7.54 2.21 -18.36
CA VAL A 66 -6.17 1.96 -17.88
C VAL A 66 -6.20 0.81 -16.89
N LYS A 67 -5.62 -0.33 -17.28
CA LYS A 67 -5.64 -1.57 -16.49
C LYS A 67 -4.84 -1.49 -15.19
N ASP A 68 -3.71 -0.79 -15.21
CA ASP A 68 -2.85 -0.60 -14.03
C ASP A 68 -2.30 0.83 -13.99
N PRO A 69 -3.00 1.74 -13.29
CA PRO A 69 -2.58 3.14 -13.17
C PRO A 69 -1.18 3.31 -12.57
N TYR A 70 -0.74 2.37 -11.72
CA TYR A 70 0.51 2.48 -10.97
C TYR A 70 1.65 1.68 -11.58
N MET A 71 1.50 1.09 -12.77
CA MET A 71 2.50 0.23 -13.40
C MET A 71 3.90 0.87 -13.41
N GLU A 72 4.00 2.11 -13.87
CA GLU A 72 5.27 2.83 -13.97
C GLU A 72 5.86 3.19 -12.61
N ILE A 73 5.01 3.56 -11.65
CA ILE A 73 5.44 3.85 -10.27
C ILE A 73 6.00 2.57 -9.64
N LYS A 74 5.27 1.45 -9.72
CA LYS A 74 5.72 0.15 -9.24
C LYS A 74 7.04 -0.27 -9.87
N ARG A 75 7.18 -0.11 -11.20
CA ARG A 75 8.42 -0.44 -11.92
C ARG A 75 9.61 0.37 -11.38
N LYS A 76 9.45 1.69 -11.22
CA LYS A 76 10.50 2.57 -10.69
C LYS A 76 10.88 2.21 -9.25
N THR A 77 9.89 1.97 -8.39
CA THR A 77 10.15 1.59 -7.00
C THR A 77 10.82 0.23 -6.90
N ASN A 78 10.34 -0.78 -7.64
CA ASN A 78 10.95 -2.11 -7.63
C ASN A 78 12.42 -2.04 -8.06
N ASN A 79 12.73 -1.28 -9.13
CA ASN A 79 14.11 -1.09 -9.57
C ASN A 79 14.97 -0.39 -8.50
N LEU A 80 14.44 0.65 -7.84
CA LEU A 80 15.13 1.34 -6.74
C LEU A 80 15.44 0.38 -5.58
N MET A 81 14.47 -0.44 -5.18
CA MET A 81 14.65 -1.40 -4.08
C MET A 81 15.58 -2.55 -4.44
N LEU A 82 15.52 -3.05 -5.69
CA LEU A 82 16.46 -4.06 -6.17
C LEU A 82 17.91 -3.57 -6.17
N ASN A 83 18.13 -2.31 -6.54
CA ASN A 83 19.47 -1.70 -6.48
C ASN A 83 20.04 -1.64 -5.06
N LYS A 84 19.17 -1.49 -4.05
CA LYS A 84 19.55 -1.45 -2.62
C LYS A 84 19.55 -2.83 -1.95
N TYR A 85 18.97 -3.84 -2.58
CA TYR A 85 18.70 -5.14 -1.97
C TYR A 85 19.95 -5.83 -1.43
N SER A 86 21.06 -5.78 -2.18
CA SER A 86 22.32 -6.42 -1.75
C SER A 86 22.82 -5.86 -0.43
N ASP A 87 22.77 -4.54 -0.26
CA ASP A 87 23.27 -3.88 0.95
C ASP A 87 22.30 -4.08 2.12
N LEU A 88 20.99 -3.97 1.89
CA LEU A 88 19.97 -4.28 2.89
C LEU A 88 20.12 -5.72 3.40
N ARG A 89 20.35 -6.68 2.49
CA ARG A 89 20.57 -8.09 2.84
C ARG A 89 21.81 -8.26 3.70
N LYS A 90 22.92 -7.59 3.38
CA LYS A 90 24.15 -7.63 4.21
C LYS A 90 23.88 -7.06 5.61
N THR A 91 23.17 -5.94 5.71
CA THR A 91 22.79 -5.34 7.00
C THR A 91 21.98 -6.33 7.85
N ILE A 92 20.99 -7.01 7.26
CA ILE A 92 20.18 -8.01 7.96
C ILE A 92 21.05 -9.19 8.43
N LEU A 93 21.85 -9.78 7.54
CA LEU A 93 22.65 -10.97 7.85
C LEU A 93 23.75 -10.71 8.89
N ASN A 94 24.29 -9.49 8.96
CA ASN A 94 25.32 -9.10 9.92
C ASN A 94 24.75 -8.57 11.25
N SER A 95 23.43 -8.52 11.40
CA SER A 95 22.79 -8.08 12.64
C SER A 95 22.87 -9.14 13.74
N LYS A 96 22.66 -8.72 14.99
CA LYS A 96 22.67 -9.64 16.16
C LYS A 96 21.58 -10.70 16.08
N ASP A 97 20.43 -10.35 15.50
CA ASP A 97 19.31 -11.25 15.26
C ASP A 97 18.80 -11.04 13.83
N PRO A 98 19.33 -11.79 12.84
CA PRO A 98 18.97 -11.63 11.44
C PRO A 98 17.48 -11.86 11.14
N LEU A 99 16.81 -12.74 11.88
CA LEU A 99 15.39 -12.99 11.67
C LEU A 99 14.57 -11.79 12.15
N PHE A 100 14.86 -11.27 13.35
CA PHE A 100 14.18 -10.08 13.85
C PHE A 100 14.45 -8.85 12.97
N GLU A 101 15.68 -8.69 12.48
CA GLU A 101 16.02 -7.61 11.56
C GLU A 101 15.23 -7.72 10.26
N ALA A 102 15.13 -8.93 9.68
CA ALA A 102 14.30 -9.17 8.50
C ALA A 102 12.82 -8.84 8.74
N VAL A 103 12.26 -9.20 9.91
CA VAL A 103 10.87 -8.85 10.29
C VAL A 103 10.67 -7.34 10.33
N LYS A 104 11.59 -6.59 10.93
CA LYS A 104 11.53 -5.11 10.94
C LYS A 104 11.52 -4.53 9.53
N PHE A 105 12.43 -4.97 8.66
CA PHE A 105 12.46 -4.53 7.27
C PHE A 105 11.19 -4.90 6.50
N ALA A 106 10.60 -6.07 6.76
CA ALA A 106 9.33 -6.48 6.15
C ALA A 106 8.16 -5.58 6.60
N ILE A 107 8.09 -5.22 7.88
CA ILE A 107 7.10 -4.27 8.41
C ILE A 107 7.26 -2.91 7.71
N ILE A 108 8.49 -2.41 7.61
CA ILE A 108 8.77 -1.12 6.96
C ILE A 108 8.45 -1.16 5.47
N GLY A 109 8.77 -2.26 4.78
CA GLY A 109 8.41 -2.45 3.38
C GLY A 109 6.91 -2.35 3.14
N ASN A 110 6.07 -2.82 4.07
CA ASN A 110 4.62 -2.70 3.99
C ASN A 110 4.08 -1.28 4.22
N ILE A 111 4.89 -0.36 4.77
CA ILE A 111 4.52 1.07 4.90
C ILE A 111 4.59 1.79 3.54
N ILE A 112 5.35 1.23 2.59
CA ILE A 112 5.51 1.74 1.22
C ILE A 112 4.22 1.43 0.40
N ASP A 113 3.15 2.19 0.64
CA ASP A 113 1.87 2.07 -0.07
C ASP A 113 1.60 3.28 -0.99
N PHE A 114 1.63 3.06 -2.30
CA PHE A 114 1.39 4.08 -3.34
C PHE A 114 -0.07 4.50 -3.49
N GLY A 115 -1.02 3.73 -2.94
CA GLY A 115 -2.45 4.08 -2.91
C GLY A 115 -2.78 5.11 -1.83
N ILE A 116 -1.94 5.19 -0.79
CA ILE A 116 -2.19 5.99 0.41
C ILE A 116 -1.17 7.13 0.57
N ASN A 117 0.12 6.87 0.35
CA ASN A 117 1.22 7.81 0.60
C ASN A 117 1.75 8.49 -0.68
N LYS A 118 2.35 9.68 -0.52
CA LYS A 118 3.05 10.38 -1.62
C LYS A 118 4.38 9.67 -1.89
N VAL A 119 4.73 9.54 -3.17
CA VAL A 119 5.90 8.80 -3.71
C VAL A 119 7.27 9.38 -3.29
N VAL A 120 7.31 10.49 -2.55
CA VAL A 120 8.43 11.44 -2.63
C VAL A 120 9.52 11.22 -1.56
N ASP A 121 9.29 10.49 -0.46
CA ASP A 121 10.27 10.47 0.65
C ASP A 121 10.44 9.11 1.37
N PHE A 122 10.65 8.05 0.60
CA PHE A 122 10.79 6.70 1.17
C PHE A 122 12.03 6.51 2.06
N GLU A 123 13.13 7.22 1.81
CA GLU A 123 14.37 6.97 2.56
C GLU A 123 14.30 7.46 4.00
N ASP A 124 13.72 8.64 4.22
CA ASP A 124 13.58 9.20 5.56
C ASP A 124 12.42 8.52 6.33
N ASP A 125 11.35 8.13 5.64
CA ASP A 125 10.28 7.30 6.21
C ASP A 125 10.81 5.93 6.70
N ILE A 126 11.72 5.30 5.95
CA ILE A 126 12.37 4.04 6.36
C ILE A 126 13.24 4.28 7.61
N LYS A 127 14.09 5.31 7.61
CA LYS A 127 14.96 5.62 8.75
C LYS A 127 14.16 5.92 10.02
N ASP A 128 13.08 6.68 9.91
CA ASP A 128 12.27 7.02 11.07
C ASP A 128 11.41 5.85 11.53
N SER A 129 10.96 4.99 10.60
CA SER A 129 10.26 3.75 10.96
C SER A 129 11.19 2.75 11.65
N LEU A 130 12.48 2.70 11.28
CA LEU A 130 13.50 1.87 11.96
C LEU A 130 13.75 2.32 13.41
N LYS A 131 13.60 3.62 13.71
CA LYS A 131 13.75 4.16 15.08
C LYS A 131 12.52 3.88 15.94
N LYS A 132 11.35 3.76 15.33
CA LYS A 132 10.11 3.45 16.04
C LYS A 132 10.11 1.96 16.41
N GLY A 133 9.92 1.69 17.70
CA GLY A 133 9.74 0.32 18.19
C GLY A 133 8.44 -0.30 17.66
N ILE A 134 8.37 -1.63 17.68
CA ILE A 134 7.15 -2.36 17.36
C ILE A 134 6.22 -2.30 18.58
N ALA A 135 5.05 -1.66 18.44
CA ALA A 135 4.12 -1.44 19.56
C ALA A 135 3.54 -2.74 20.15
N ILE A 136 3.28 -3.74 19.30
CA ILE A 136 2.89 -5.10 19.69
C ILE A 136 3.90 -6.05 19.05
N ASN A 137 4.80 -6.59 19.88
CA ASN A 137 5.93 -7.37 19.40
C ASN A 137 5.87 -8.83 19.86
N ASP A 138 5.13 -9.64 19.12
CA ASP A 138 5.02 -11.09 19.34
C ASP A 138 6.10 -11.90 18.61
N TYR A 139 7.25 -11.27 18.31
CA TYR A 139 8.35 -11.88 17.56
C TYR A 139 8.78 -13.25 18.10
N ASN A 140 8.85 -13.41 19.42
CA ASN A 140 9.25 -14.68 20.03
C ASN A 140 8.26 -15.81 19.71
N LEU A 141 6.96 -15.51 19.57
CA LEU A 141 5.95 -16.48 19.17
C LEU A 141 6.13 -16.86 17.70
N LEU A 142 6.35 -15.85 16.83
CA LEU A 142 6.66 -16.08 15.42
C LEU A 142 7.92 -16.95 15.24
N GLU A 143 9.01 -16.64 15.95
CA GLU A 143 10.25 -17.40 15.88
C GLU A 143 10.03 -18.86 16.32
N ARG A 144 9.30 -19.07 17.41
CA ARG A 144 8.96 -20.42 17.90
C ARG A 144 8.16 -21.19 16.86
N ASP A 145 7.12 -20.58 16.32
CA ASP A 145 6.22 -21.25 15.38
C ASP A 145 6.92 -21.53 14.04
N LEU A 146 7.84 -20.66 13.58
CA LEU A 146 8.70 -20.93 12.42
C LEU A 146 9.62 -22.13 12.63
N LYS A 147 10.21 -22.29 13.83
CA LYS A 147 11.05 -23.46 14.16
C LYS A 147 10.26 -24.76 14.22
N LEU A 148 9.00 -24.70 14.62
CA LEU A 148 8.10 -25.85 14.68
C LEU A 148 7.39 -26.13 13.36
N SER A 149 7.37 -25.15 12.44
CA SER A 149 6.67 -25.30 11.17
C SER A 149 7.39 -26.30 10.27
N LYS A 150 6.59 -27.13 9.58
CA LYS A 150 7.05 -28.05 8.53
C LYS A 150 6.86 -27.47 7.13
N ARG A 151 6.21 -26.30 7.01
CA ARG A 151 5.96 -25.56 5.77
C ARG A 151 5.91 -24.05 6.04
#